data_AF-H9AZP5-F1
#
_entry.id   AF-H9AZP5-F1
#
_cell.length_a   1.000
_cell.length_b   1.000
_cell.length_c   1.000
_cell.angle_alpha   90.00
_cell.angle_beta   90.00
_cell.angle_gamma   90.00
#
_symmetry.space_group_name_H-M   'P 1'
#
loop_
_entity.id
_entity.type
_entity.pdbx_description
1 polymer ?
#
loop_
_entity_poly.entity_id
_entity_poly.type
_entity_poly.pdbx_seq_one_letter_code
_entity_poly.pdbx_strand_id
1 'polypeptide(L)'
;KRQEFILLSDVFGLSMQTIAINNETHKNATEATVFGPFFVQNAPEIPIGGDIAGGASGQPCWVEGTVTDTDGKPLPEARIEVWEADEDGFYDVQYTNDRVAGRAHLFTDQDGKYAFWALTPTPYPIPHDGPVGKMLEAVGRSPMRAS
;
A
#
# COMPACT_ATOMS: atom_id res chain seq x y z
N LYS A 1 10.81 -12.18 -4.63
CA LYS A 1 12.19 -12.06 -5.17
C LYS A 1 12.56 -10.58 -5.21
N ARG A 2 13.73 -10.19 -4.68
CA ARG A 2 14.21 -8.79 -4.63
C ARG A 2 14.46 -8.22 -6.04
N GLN A 3 13.98 -7.01 -6.29
CA GLN A 3 14.12 -6.29 -7.57
C GLN A 3 14.90 -4.98 -7.39
N GLU A 4 16.23 -5.07 -7.34
CA GLU A 4 17.09 -3.91 -7.03
C GLU A 4 17.02 -2.80 -8.10
N PHE A 5 16.73 -3.12 -9.37
CA PHE A 5 16.54 -2.12 -10.42
C PHE A 5 15.24 -1.32 -10.27
N ILE A 6 14.17 -1.95 -9.78
CA ILE A 6 12.93 -1.24 -9.46
C ILE A 6 13.19 -0.28 -8.31
N LEU A 7 13.88 -0.76 -7.27
CA LEU A 7 14.24 0.08 -6.13
C LEU A 7 15.13 1.27 -6.52
N LEU A 8 16.05 1.06 -7.47
CA LEU A 8 16.86 2.13 -8.04
C LEU A 8 15.98 3.19 -8.73
N SER A 9 15.02 2.76 -9.54
CA SER A 9 14.03 3.65 -10.18
C SER A 9 13.22 4.43 -9.15
N ASP A 10 12.83 3.79 -8.04
CA ASP A 10 12.06 4.41 -6.97
C ASP A 10 12.87 5.53 -6.28
N VAL A 11 14.11 5.28 -5.88
CA VAL A 11 14.91 6.26 -5.11
C VAL A 11 15.39 7.45 -5.93
N PHE A 12 15.45 7.31 -7.27
CA PHE A 12 15.69 8.41 -8.20
C PHE A 12 14.42 9.15 -8.62
N GLY A 13 13.23 8.67 -8.22
CA GLY A 13 11.94 9.27 -8.58
C GLY A 13 11.47 8.94 -9.99
N LEU A 14 12.17 8.06 -10.73
CA LEU A 14 11.80 7.67 -12.09
C LEU A 14 10.48 6.89 -12.12
N SER A 15 10.23 6.06 -11.10
CA SER A 15 8.95 5.35 -10.95
C SER A 15 7.79 6.32 -10.79
N MET A 16 7.93 7.32 -9.91
CA MET A 16 6.89 8.33 -9.69
C MET A 16 6.70 9.22 -10.92
N GLN A 17 7.78 9.59 -11.61
CA GLN A 17 7.71 10.35 -12.86
C GLN A 17 6.96 9.59 -13.95
N THR A 18 7.20 8.28 -14.07
CA THR A 18 6.49 7.41 -15.01
C THR A 18 5.00 7.34 -14.67
N ILE A 19 4.66 7.25 -13.39
CA ILE A 19 3.26 7.24 -12.93
C ILE A 19 2.59 8.58 -13.27
N ALA A 20 3.23 9.70 -12.95
CA ALA A 20 2.69 11.03 -13.19
C ALA A 20 2.40 11.30 -14.68
N ILE A 21 3.29 10.87 -15.58
CA ILE A 21 3.11 11.06 -17.03
C ILE A 21 1.95 10.21 -17.57
N ASN A 22 1.77 8.99 -17.06
CA ASN A 22 0.80 8.04 -17.60
C ASN A 22 -0.57 8.08 -16.88
N ASN A 23 -0.68 8.79 -15.76
CA ASN A 23 -1.88 8.87 -14.94
C ASN A 23 -2.20 10.34 -14.63
N GLU A 24 -2.28 11.18 -15.67
CA GLU A 24 -2.69 12.57 -15.51
C GLU A 24 -4.09 12.62 -14.88
N THR A 25 -4.18 13.25 -13.71
CA THR A 25 -5.41 13.31 -12.94
C THR A 25 -6.48 14.10 -13.70
N HIS A 26 -7.67 13.51 -13.84
CA HIS A 26 -8.82 14.18 -14.44
C HIS A 26 -9.87 14.51 -13.38
N LYS A 27 -10.34 15.77 -13.37
CA LYS A 27 -11.31 16.28 -12.39
C LYS A 27 -10.86 15.97 -10.96
N ASN A 28 -11.69 15.25 -10.21
CA ASN A 28 -11.50 14.89 -8.80
C ASN A 28 -11.05 13.42 -8.65
N ALA A 29 -10.50 12.80 -9.68
CA ALA A 29 -9.95 11.46 -9.56
C ALA A 29 -8.83 11.43 -8.50
N THR A 30 -8.80 10.37 -7.70
CA THR A 30 -7.72 10.16 -6.73
C THR A 30 -6.38 9.99 -7.46
N GLU A 31 -5.34 10.70 -7.03
CA GLU A 31 -4.02 10.63 -7.66
C GLU A 31 -3.38 9.25 -7.49
N ALA A 32 -2.71 8.77 -8.54
CA ALA A 32 -1.96 7.53 -8.50
C ALA A 32 -0.58 7.72 -7.85
N THR A 33 -0.08 6.68 -7.20
CA THR A 33 1.27 6.65 -6.61
C THR A 33 1.94 5.29 -6.83
N VAL A 34 3.19 5.16 -6.39
CA VAL A 34 4.01 3.95 -6.55
C VAL A 34 3.33 2.69 -6.01
N PHE A 35 3.35 1.62 -6.80
CA PHE A 35 2.74 0.34 -6.41
C PHE A 35 3.52 -0.38 -5.30
N GLY A 36 4.85 -0.24 -5.30
CA GLY A 36 5.73 -0.97 -4.40
C GLY A 36 5.80 -2.48 -4.70
N PRO A 37 6.66 -3.22 -3.97
CA PRO A 37 6.95 -4.62 -4.29
C PRO A 37 6.15 -5.65 -3.48
N PHE A 38 5.25 -5.21 -2.60
CA PHE A 38 4.66 -6.08 -1.56
C PHE A 38 3.21 -6.49 -1.81
N PHE A 39 2.62 -6.09 -2.93
CA PHE A 39 1.30 -6.56 -3.33
C PHE A 39 1.31 -8.07 -3.63
N VAL A 40 0.26 -8.76 -3.17
CA VAL A 40 0.02 -10.17 -3.44
C VAL A 40 -1.40 -10.37 -3.95
N GLN A 41 -1.54 -11.08 -5.06
CA GLN A 41 -2.84 -11.46 -5.59
C GLN A 41 -3.57 -12.43 -4.64
N ASN A 42 -4.90 -12.39 -4.67
CA ASN A 42 -5.76 -13.27 -3.86
C ASN A 42 -5.60 -13.04 -2.34
N ALA A 43 -5.49 -11.77 -1.92
CA ALA A 43 -5.69 -11.41 -0.52
C ALA A 43 -7.08 -11.91 -0.03
N PRO A 44 -7.25 -12.25 1.26
CA PRO A 44 -8.52 -12.73 1.78
C PRO A 44 -9.62 -11.68 1.61
N GLU A 45 -10.85 -12.12 1.33
CA GLU A 45 -12.01 -11.23 1.31
C GLU A 45 -12.47 -10.96 2.75
N ILE A 46 -12.78 -9.69 3.06
CA ILE A 46 -13.44 -9.31 4.31
C ILE A 46 -14.75 -8.56 4.01
N PRO A 47 -15.76 -8.66 4.90
CA PRO A 47 -16.94 -7.82 4.81
C PRO A 47 -16.61 -6.37 5.17
N ILE A 48 -17.50 -5.44 4.84
CA ILE A 48 -17.47 -4.07 5.39
C ILE A 48 -17.53 -4.15 6.92
N GLY A 49 -16.59 -3.47 7.58
CA GLY A 49 -16.37 -3.51 9.02
C GLY A 49 -15.52 -4.70 9.51
N GLY A 50 -15.02 -5.53 8.59
CA GLY A 50 -14.05 -6.58 8.89
C GLY A 50 -12.67 -6.03 9.29
N ASP A 51 -11.73 -6.90 9.56
CA ASP A 51 -10.38 -6.56 10.04
C ASP A 51 -9.31 -7.18 9.13
N ILE A 52 -8.40 -6.34 8.62
CA ILE A 52 -7.30 -6.76 7.73
C ILE A 52 -6.03 -7.13 8.50
N ALA A 53 -5.93 -6.80 9.80
CA ALA A 53 -4.71 -6.99 10.57
C ALA A 53 -4.28 -8.46 10.57
N GLY A 54 -5.23 -9.40 10.69
CA GLY A 54 -4.95 -10.84 10.54
C GLY A 54 -3.89 -11.36 11.51
N GLY A 55 -3.74 -10.73 12.68
CA GLY A 55 -2.70 -11.05 13.67
C GLY A 55 -1.39 -10.29 13.51
N ALA A 56 -1.26 -9.36 12.56
CA ALA A 56 -0.21 -8.35 12.55
C ALA A 56 -0.31 -7.48 13.82
N SER A 57 0.83 -7.05 14.34
CA SER A 57 0.90 -6.21 15.53
C SER A 57 0.96 -4.73 15.18
N GLY A 58 0.27 -3.90 15.97
CA GLY A 58 0.23 -2.46 15.81
C GLY A 58 -0.98 -1.84 16.50
N GLN A 59 -1.09 -0.52 16.42
CA GLN A 59 -2.23 0.22 16.96
C GLN A 59 -3.45 0.08 16.02
N PRO A 60 -4.62 -0.38 16.51
CA PRO A 60 -5.82 -0.47 15.68
C PRO A 60 -6.20 0.87 15.04
N CYS A 61 -6.52 0.84 13.74
CA CYS A 61 -6.94 1.98 12.94
C CYS A 61 -8.28 1.65 12.27
N TRP A 62 -9.26 2.55 12.39
CA TRP A 62 -10.49 2.46 11.62
C TRP A 62 -10.33 3.25 10.32
N VAL A 63 -10.59 2.60 9.20
CA VAL A 63 -10.53 3.21 7.87
C VAL A 63 -11.91 3.14 7.27
N GLU A 64 -12.42 4.29 6.81
CA GLU A 64 -13.73 4.39 6.15
C GLU A 64 -13.71 5.42 5.03
N GLY A 65 -14.60 5.25 4.06
CA GLY A 65 -14.72 6.17 2.95
C GLY A 65 -15.84 5.82 1.98
N THR A 66 -15.85 6.50 0.84
CA THR A 66 -16.82 6.28 -0.23
C THR A 66 -16.12 6.37 -1.58
N VAL A 67 -16.35 5.38 -2.43
CA VAL A 67 -15.86 5.35 -3.80
C VAL A 67 -16.94 5.94 -4.71
N THR A 68 -16.55 6.92 -5.51
CA THR A 68 -17.41 7.60 -6.48
C THR A 68 -16.73 7.70 -7.83
N ASP A 69 -17.49 7.90 -8.90
CA ASP A 69 -16.95 8.35 -10.18
C ASP A 69 -16.59 9.85 -10.16
N THR A 70 -16.03 10.36 -11.26
CA THR A 70 -15.61 11.77 -11.34
C THR A 70 -16.76 12.78 -11.32
N ASP A 71 -18.01 12.33 -11.43
CA ASP A 71 -19.20 13.17 -11.32
C ASP A 71 -19.84 13.06 -9.93
N GLY A 72 -19.22 12.31 -9.00
CA GLY A 72 -19.64 12.14 -7.62
C GLY A 72 -20.70 11.06 -7.42
N LYS A 73 -20.99 10.23 -8.44
CA LYS A 73 -21.95 9.13 -8.30
C LYS A 73 -21.29 7.97 -7.56
N PRO A 74 -21.92 7.41 -6.51
CA PRO A 74 -21.41 6.23 -5.83
C PRO A 74 -21.19 5.04 -6.77
N LEU A 75 -20.09 4.32 -6.53
CA LEU A 75 -19.73 3.11 -7.26
C LEU A 75 -19.91 1.89 -6.37
N PRO A 76 -21.01 1.13 -6.52
CA PRO A 76 -21.20 -0.13 -5.82
C PRO A 76 -20.35 -1.25 -6.42
N GLU A 77 -20.06 -2.27 -5.61
CA GLU A 77 -19.29 -3.46 -6.00
C GLU A 77 -17.89 -3.14 -6.54
N ALA A 78 -17.34 -1.97 -6.20
CA ALA A 78 -15.96 -1.62 -6.51
C ALA A 78 -15.03 -2.43 -5.60
N ARG A 79 -14.10 -3.17 -6.21
CA ARG A 79 -13.10 -3.95 -5.49
C ARG A 79 -12.02 -3.03 -4.93
N ILE A 80 -11.79 -3.11 -3.62
CA ILE A 80 -10.73 -2.40 -2.91
C ILE A 80 -9.72 -3.45 -2.42
N GLU A 81 -8.48 -3.34 -2.87
CA GLU A 81 -7.34 -4.13 -2.36
C GLU A 81 -6.57 -3.26 -1.37
N VAL A 82 -6.23 -3.81 -0.21
CA VAL A 82 -5.49 -3.08 0.84
C VAL A 82 -4.40 -3.98 1.43
N TRP A 83 -3.22 -3.40 1.63
CA TRP A 83 -2.09 -4.06 2.28
C TRP A 83 -1.18 -3.05 2.98
N GLU A 84 -0.64 -3.42 4.13
CA GLU A 84 0.22 -2.58 4.98
C GLU A 84 1.32 -3.38 5.68
N ALA A 85 2.31 -2.67 6.20
CA ALA A 85 3.33 -3.24 7.07
C ALA A 85 2.81 -3.28 8.53
N ASP A 86 3.31 -4.21 9.33
CA ASP A 86 3.08 -4.19 10.77
C ASP A 86 3.96 -3.17 11.50
N GLU A 87 3.86 -3.11 12.83
CA GLU A 87 4.61 -2.14 13.65
C GLU A 87 6.13 -2.26 13.54
N ASP A 88 6.64 -3.44 13.15
CA ASP A 88 8.06 -3.69 12.89
C ASP A 88 8.49 -3.25 11.48
N GLY A 89 7.55 -2.77 10.65
CA GLY A 89 7.81 -2.29 9.30
C GLY A 89 7.90 -3.41 8.26
N PHE A 90 7.35 -4.59 8.53
CA PHE A 90 7.36 -5.72 7.60
C PHE A 90 5.97 -6.05 7.06
N TYR A 91 5.91 -6.30 5.75
CA TYR A 91 4.75 -6.93 5.12
C TYR A 91 4.78 -8.45 5.36
N ASP A 92 3.61 -9.09 5.36
CA ASP A 92 3.49 -10.53 5.62
C ASP A 92 4.40 -11.41 4.75
N VAL A 93 4.54 -11.08 3.46
CA VAL A 93 5.41 -11.74 2.49
C VAL A 93 6.90 -11.72 2.81
N GLN A 94 7.32 -10.88 3.76
CA GLN A 94 8.71 -10.81 4.20
C GLN A 94 9.00 -11.83 5.31
N TYR A 95 7.97 -12.39 5.94
CA TYR A 95 8.10 -13.45 6.92
C TYR A 95 8.20 -14.83 6.26
N THR A 96 8.81 -15.78 6.95
CA THR A 96 9.03 -17.16 6.45
C THR A 96 7.96 -18.15 6.90
N ASN A 97 6.93 -17.71 7.60
CA ASN A 97 5.95 -18.56 8.28
C ASN A 97 4.60 -18.65 7.55
N ASP A 98 4.56 -18.32 6.25
CA ASP A 98 3.36 -18.32 5.38
C ASP A 98 2.14 -17.59 5.97
N ARG A 99 2.37 -16.68 6.92
CA ARG A 99 1.30 -15.91 7.55
C ARG A 99 0.63 -15.00 6.52
N VAL A 100 -0.67 -14.80 6.67
CA VAL A 100 -1.45 -13.82 5.89
C VAL A 100 -1.96 -12.77 6.87
N ALA A 101 -1.39 -11.58 6.82
CA ALA A 101 -1.63 -10.53 7.80
C ALA A 101 -1.42 -9.15 7.18
N GLY A 102 -2.13 -8.13 7.66
CA GLY A 102 -2.04 -6.77 7.14
C GLY A 102 -2.43 -6.65 5.67
N ARG A 103 -3.29 -7.53 5.14
CA ARG A 103 -3.80 -7.46 3.77
C ARG A 103 -5.16 -8.11 3.61
N ALA A 104 -6.02 -7.51 2.79
CA ALA A 104 -7.32 -8.06 2.42
C ALA A 104 -7.84 -7.39 1.15
N HIS A 105 -9.02 -7.84 0.70
CA HIS A 105 -9.86 -7.07 -0.20
C HIS A 105 -11.31 -7.04 0.27
N LEU A 106 -12.06 -6.08 -0.21
CA LEU A 106 -13.49 -5.93 0.02
C LEU A 106 -14.17 -5.25 -1.16
N PHE A 107 -15.49 -5.23 -1.14
CA PHE A 107 -16.32 -4.55 -2.12
C PHE A 107 -17.14 -3.44 -1.47
N THR A 108 -17.33 -2.33 -2.18
CA THR A 108 -18.20 -1.25 -1.73
C THR A 108 -19.67 -1.64 -1.73
N ASP A 109 -20.44 -1.04 -0.81
CA ASP A 109 -21.89 -1.23 -0.76
C ASP A 109 -22.65 -0.44 -1.85
N GLN A 110 -23.98 -0.47 -1.81
CA GLN A 110 -24.86 0.22 -2.77
C GLN A 110 -24.69 1.75 -2.79
N ASP A 111 -24.20 2.33 -1.68
CA ASP A 111 -23.88 3.75 -1.55
C ASP A 111 -22.40 4.02 -1.83
N GLY A 112 -21.64 3.06 -2.36
CA GLY A 112 -20.21 3.15 -2.63
C GLY A 112 -19.34 3.17 -1.37
N LYS A 113 -19.90 2.89 -0.19
CA LYS A 113 -19.18 2.98 1.08
C LYS A 113 -18.32 1.74 1.33
N TYR A 114 -17.22 1.95 2.03
CA TYR A 114 -16.39 0.89 2.57
C TYR A 114 -15.94 1.28 3.98
N ALA A 115 -15.67 0.28 4.81
CA ALA A 115 -14.98 0.47 6.06
C ALA A 115 -14.32 -0.83 6.51
N PHE A 116 -13.25 -0.74 7.28
CA PHE A 116 -12.54 -1.87 7.88
C PHE A 116 -11.62 -1.42 9.02
N TRP A 117 -11.30 -2.37 9.90
CA TRP A 117 -10.18 -2.25 10.83
C TRP A 117 -8.87 -2.64 10.15
N ALA A 118 -7.84 -1.88 10.48
CA ALA A 118 -6.47 -1.98 10.02
C ALA A 118 -5.52 -1.65 11.18
N LEU A 119 -4.25 -1.45 10.89
CA LEU A 119 -3.27 -0.91 11.83
C LEU A 119 -2.93 0.55 11.45
N THR A 120 -2.41 1.31 12.40
CA THR A 120 -1.94 2.67 12.14
C THR A 120 -0.58 2.58 11.45
N PRO A 121 -0.40 3.07 10.19
CA PRO A 121 0.85 2.89 9.47
C PRO A 121 2.02 3.60 10.13
N THR A 122 3.16 2.91 10.25
CA THR A 122 4.42 3.46 10.77
C THR A 122 5.46 3.58 9.65
N PRO A 123 6.41 4.53 9.76
CA PRO A 123 7.50 4.64 8.79
C PRO A 123 8.36 3.38 8.79
N TYR A 124 8.70 2.86 7.61
CA TYR A 124 9.60 1.71 7.47
C TYR A 124 10.71 1.97 6.44
N PRO A 125 11.88 1.33 6.58
CA PRO A 125 12.96 1.48 5.61
C PRO A 125 12.72 0.61 4.37
N ILE A 126 13.08 1.11 3.20
CA ILE A 126 13.26 0.25 2.01
C ILE A 126 14.44 -0.72 2.21
N PRO A 127 14.51 -1.86 1.50
CA PRO A 127 15.68 -2.74 1.55
C PRO A 127 16.98 -1.99 1.22
N HIS A 128 17.88 -1.85 2.19
CA HIS A 128 19.07 -0.98 2.10
C HIS A 128 20.40 -1.70 2.38
N ASP A 129 20.40 -3.02 2.36
CA ASP A 129 21.56 -3.92 2.45
C ASP A 129 22.22 -4.21 1.09
N GLY A 130 21.70 -3.60 0.01
CA GLY A 130 22.15 -3.80 -1.38
C GLY A 130 22.85 -2.58 -1.99
N PRO A 131 23.14 -2.61 -3.31
CA PRO A 131 23.72 -1.49 -4.03
C PRO A 131 22.97 -0.16 -3.87
N VAL A 132 21.63 -0.19 -3.80
CA VAL A 132 20.84 1.04 -3.59
C VAL A 132 21.13 1.62 -2.21
N GLY A 133 21.19 0.81 -1.17
CA GLY A 133 21.52 1.26 0.18
C GLY A 133 22.90 1.89 0.28
N LYS A 134 23.92 1.26 -0.34
CA LYS A 134 25.28 1.82 -0.42
C LYS A 134 25.30 3.18 -1.14
N MET A 135 24.50 3.32 -2.19
CA MET A 135 24.38 4.58 -2.92
C MET A 135 23.71 5.66 -2.05
N LEU A 136 22.62 5.33 -1.35
CA LEU A 136 21.94 6.26 -0.43
C LEU A 136 22.88 6.73 0.69
N GLU A 137 23.65 5.82 1.29
CA GLU A 137 24.65 6.14 2.30
C GLU A 137 25.72 7.10 1.73
N ALA A 138 26.24 6.82 0.54
CA ALA A 138 27.27 7.65 -0.11
C ALA A 138 26.81 9.08 -0.42
N VAL A 139 25.51 9.32 -0.55
CA VAL A 139 24.92 10.66 -0.78
C VAL A 139 24.19 11.23 0.43
N GLY A 140 24.32 10.61 1.61
CA GLY A 140 23.71 11.09 2.86
C GLY A 140 22.18 11.07 2.87
N ARG A 141 21.54 10.12 2.17
CA ARG A 141 20.08 9.97 2.12
C ARG A 141 19.60 8.81 3.01
N SER A 142 18.44 9.00 3.63
CA SER A 142 17.77 7.98 4.44
C SER A 142 16.98 6.98 3.57
N PRO A 143 16.91 5.69 3.94
CA PRO A 143 16.05 4.70 3.29
C PRO A 143 14.59 4.73 3.78
N MET A 144 14.24 5.60 4.73
CA MET A 144 12.90 5.62 5.34
C MET A 144 11.82 6.09 4.35
N ARG A 145 10.69 5.38 4.34
CA ARG A 145 9.42 5.85 3.75
C ARG A 145 8.56 6.48 4.83
N ALA A 146 7.76 7.47 4.45
CA ALA A 146 6.71 7.99 5.31
C ALA A 146 5.65 6.91 5.59
N SER A 147 4.94 7.05 6.71
CA SER A 147 3.68 6.37 6.97
C SER A 147 2.65 6.62 5.86
#